data_AF-A0A382UIS5-F1
#
_entry.id   AF-A0A382UIS5-F1
#
_cell.length_a   1.000
_cell.length_b   1.000
_cell.length_c   1.000
_cell.angle_alpha   90.00
_cell.angle_beta   90.00
_cell.angle_gamma   90.00
#
_symmetry.space_group_name_H-M   'P 1'
#
loop_
_entity.id
_entity.type
_entity.pdbx_description
1 polymer ?
#
loop_
_entity_poly.entity_id
_entity_poly.type
_entity_poly.pdbx_seq_one_letter_code
_entity_poly.pdbx_strand_id
1 'polypeptide(L)' 'MEEKSGERMSHQRVDQLMESNPDVIAVSCPFCVLMLEDALKAKNLQNKVKVKDVSELAN' A
#
# COMPACT_ATOMS: atom_id res chain seq x y z
N MET A 1 -7.62 -20.32 13.28
CA MET A 1 -7.23 -20.07 11.88
C MET A 1 -5.99 -19.21 11.94
N GLU A 2 -4.82 -19.86 11.95
CA GLU A 2 -3.55 -19.17 11.84
C GLU A 2 -3.32 -18.89 10.36
N GLU A 3 -3.50 -17.63 9.98
CA GLU A 3 -3.07 -17.11 8.68
C GLU A 3 -1.55 -17.33 8.60
N LYS A 4 -1.08 -17.96 7.53
CA LYS A 4 0.35 -18.29 7.32
C LYS A 4 1.20 -17.05 7.56
N SER A 5 1.93 -17.08 8.68
CA SER A 5 2.85 -16.07 9.23
C SER A 5 4.04 -15.66 8.32
N GLY A 6 3.97 -15.91 7.01
CA GLY A 6 5.04 -15.63 6.04
C GLY A 6 4.77 -14.44 5.12
N GLU A 7 3.52 -14.23 4.70
CA GLU A 7 3.16 -13.11 3.81
C GLU A 7 2.17 -12.20 4.53
N ARG A 8 2.65 -11.02 4.95
CA ARG A 8 1.79 -9.98 5.49
C ARG A 8 0.72 -9.63 4.46
N MET A 9 -0.57 -9.59 4.85
CA MET A 9 -1.68 -9.21 3.95
C MET A 9 -1.41 -7.88 3.22
N SER A 10 -0.71 -6.96 3.86
CA SER A 10 -0.25 -5.69 3.29
C SER A 10 0.64 -5.87 2.05
N HIS A 11 1.51 -6.89 2.04
CA HIS A 11 2.38 -7.19 0.89
C HIS A 11 1.57 -7.70 -0.30
N GLN A 12 0.62 -8.61 -0.06
CA GLN A 12 -0.26 -9.13 -1.13
C GLN A 12 -1.12 -8.04 -1.74
N ARG A 13 -1.63 -7.12 -0.92
CA ARG A 13 -2.36 -5.93 -1.40
C ARG A 13 -1.48 -5.05 -2.28
N VAL A 14 -0.24 -4.80 -1.87
CA VAL A 14 0.72 -4.05 -2.70
C VAL A 14 0.98 -4.79 -4.01
N ASP A 15 1.19 -6.09 -4.00
CA ASP A 15 1.42 -6.86 -5.24
C ASP A 15 0.26 -6.74 -6.22
N GLN A 16 -0.99 -6.86 -5.74
CA GLN A 16 -2.19 -6.68 -6.56
C GLN A 16 -2.31 -5.25 -7.12
N LEU A 17 -2.05 -4.24 -6.29
CA LEU A 17 -2.09 -2.83 -6.71
C LEU A 17 -1.02 -2.53 -7.78
N MET A 18 0.15 -3.17 -7.68
CA MET A 18 1.26 -2.98 -8.61
C MET A 18 1.02 -3.59 -9.99
N GLU A 19 0.07 -4.51 -10.15
CA GLU A 19 -0.32 -5.05 -11.46
C GLU A 19 -0.83 -3.95 -12.42
N SER A 20 -1.38 -2.86 -11.87
CA SER A 20 -1.85 -1.71 -12.66
C SER A 20 -0.78 -0.63 -12.88
N ASN A 21 0.46 -0.84 -12.41
CA ASN A 21 1.56 0.13 -12.48
C ASN A 21 1.19 1.56 -12.01
N PRO A 22 0.56 1.75 -10.84
CA PRO A 22 0.12 3.07 -10.40
C PRO A 22 1.29 3.97 -9.99
N ASP A 23 1.17 5.28 -10.22
CA ASP A 23 2.04 6.29 -9.60
C ASP A 23 1.59 6.64 -8.18
N VAL A 24 0.28 6.56 -7.93
CA VAL A 24 -0.35 6.92 -6.64
C VAL A 24 -1.43 5.90 -6.27
N ILE A 25 -1.38 5.42 -5.02
CA ILE A 25 -2.43 4.61 -4.39
C ILE A 25 -3.21 5.51 -3.44
N ALA A 26 -4.50 5.70 -3.72
CA ALA A 26 -5.40 6.48 -2.88
C ALA A 26 -6.20 5.55 -1.96
N VAL A 27 -6.27 5.87 -0.67
CA VAL A 27 -7.09 5.15 0.30
C VAL A 27 -7.91 6.11 1.15
N SER A 28 -9.03 5.67 1.70
CA SER A 28 -9.88 6.50 2.58
C SER A 28 -9.74 6.16 4.06
N CYS A 29 -8.72 5.39 4.41
CA CYS A 29 -8.50 4.91 5.76
C CYS A 29 -7.06 5.25 6.19
N PRO A 30 -6.87 6.04 7.26
CA PRO A 30 -5.54 6.48 7.68
C PRO A 30 -4.65 5.31 8.13
N PHE A 31 -5.25 4.24 8.64
CA PHE A 31 -4.51 3.02 8.97
C PHE A 31 -3.98 2.32 7.72
N CYS A 32 -4.75 2.31 6.63
CA CYS A 32 -4.31 1.72 5.37
C CYS A 32 -3.14 2.49 4.75
N VAL A 33 -3.08 3.81 4.93
CA VAL A 33 -1.92 4.61 4.48
C VAL A 33 -0.64 4.07 5.11
N LEU A 34 -0.58 4.06 6.45
CA LEU A 34 0.58 3.58 7.21
C LEU A 34 0.95 2.14 6.85
N MET A 35 -0.05 1.26 6.76
CA MET A 35 0.14 -0.15 6.46
C MET A 35 0.70 -0.40 5.04
N LEU A 36 0.22 0.34 4.04
CA LEU A 36 0.70 0.21 2.66
C LEU A 36 2.04 0.91 2.45
N GLU A 37 2.29 2.03 3.13
CA GLU A 37 3.61 2.67 3.13
C GLU A 37 4.69 1.77 3.73
N ASP A 38 4.41 1.08 4.84
CA ASP A 38 5.31 0.07 5.42
C ASP A 38 5.56 -1.08 4.43
N ALA A 39 4.51 -1.59 3.79
CA ALA A 39 4.61 -2.65 2.80
C ALA A 39 5.42 -2.23 1.56
N LEU A 40 5.25 -0.99 1.07
CA LEU A 40 6.03 -0.44 -0.04
C LEU A 40 7.50 -0.26 0.36
N LYS A 41 7.79 0.21 1.58
CA LYS A 41 9.16 0.30 2.11
C LYS A 41 9.81 -1.07 2.20
N ALA A 42 9.12 -2.07 2.72
CA ALA A 42 9.61 -3.44 2.79
C ALA A 42 9.92 -4.03 1.40
N LYS A 43 9.20 -3.60 0.36
CA LYS A 43 9.42 -3.99 -1.05
C LYS A 43 10.34 -3.06 -1.83
N ASN A 44 10.93 -2.03 -1.21
CA ASN A 44 11.76 -1.01 -1.87
C ASN A 44 11.04 -0.22 -2.99
N LEU A 45 9.71 -0.08 -2.88
CA LEU A 45 8.86 0.60 -3.86
C LEU A 45 8.41 2.00 -3.41
N GLN A 46 8.77 2.44 -2.20
CA GLN A 46 8.35 3.72 -1.63
C GLN A 46 8.77 4.96 -2.44
N ASN A 47 9.79 4.84 -3.28
CA ASN A 47 10.26 5.92 -4.17
C ASN A 47 9.55 5.91 -5.53
N LYS A 48 8.88 4.80 -5.88
CA LYS A 48 8.20 4.61 -7.16
C LYS A 48 6.71 4.93 -7.06
N VAL A 49 6.07 4.54 -5.95
CA VAL A 49 4.63 4.68 -5.75
C VAL A 49 4.37 5.40 -4.44
N LYS A 50 3.46 6.38 -4.46
CA LYS A 50 3.03 7.11 -3.26
C LYS A 50 1.69 6.60 -2.77
N VAL A 51 1.53 6.49 -1.45
CA VAL A 51 0.22 6.24 -0.83
C VAL A 51 -0.27 7.55 -0.24
N LYS A 52 -1.53 7.87 -0.50
CA LYS A 52 -2.18 9.09 0.01
C LYS A 52 -3.58 8.80 0.48
N ASP A 53 -4.06 9.60 1.44
CA ASP A 53 -5.48 9.64 1.72
C ASP A 53 -6.23 10.34 0.57
N VAL A 54 -7.45 9.88 0.26
CA VAL A 54 -8.29 10.50 -0.78
C VAL A 54 -8.55 11.99 -0.51
N SER A 55 -8.57 12.41 0.75
CA SER A 55 -8.74 13.81 1.14
C SER A 55 -7.53 14.67 0.75
N GLU A 56 -6.33 14.08 0.65
CA GLU A 56 -5.12 14.78 0.19
C GLU A 56 -5.08 14.97 -1.33
N LEU A 57 -5.98 14.32 -2.08
CA LEU A 57 -6.08 14.43 -3.54
C LEU A 57 -7.11 15.46 -4.00
N ALA A 58 -8.08 15.80 -3.14
CA ALA A 58 -9.22 16.65 -3.49
C ALA A 58 -8.94 18.16 -3.37
N ASN A 59 -7.67 18.57 -3.25
CA ASN A 59 -7.26 19.95 -2.97
C ASN A 59 -6.24 20.48 -3.97
#